data_AF-A0A316YMP7-F1
#
_entry.id   AF-A0A316YMP7-F1
#
_cell.length_a   1.000
_cell.length_b   1.000
_cell.length_c   1.000
_cell.angle_alpha   90.00
_cell.angle_beta   90.00
_cell.angle_gamma   90.00
#
_symmetry.space_group_name_H-M   'P 1'
#
loop_
_entity.id
_entity.type
_entity.pdbx_description
1 polymer ?
#
loop_
_entity_poly.entity_id
_entity_poly.type
_entity_poly.pdbx_seq_one_letter_code
_entity_poly.pdbx_strand_id
1 'polypeptide(L)'
;MAAQRLLLLFPILVFFSALLVASLPSPNKRDAFVDLRGTDGDTHLTSIGTRPGGAFATNYRLSKGNLFVWQSKTPHNEADAEAVFIILHGVDRNANTYFTTLNSAYLDARDKGYRYAPENTLRISPLFFSTEHDAPALNASTLAWNDNNGWAGGDGSTHPSGSGMSSFTVFDELVTKFSDASKYPKVKSITLAAHGGGAQVIQRYAVLGRSARSGVSLRYVVGDPSTMLYFTRDRPVAVDTSSCPRFNDFRYGFSNYYEPYGLADSQAGLFKRYAGRDMRYIIGLDDESTTNGDQTCAGRGAGGAVRRDRSLAYWKYIHLLAGYAASSYDSFPGTFPALDSRQKADSSIPTTSNKATLSAYKNTKIGHKLYQVSGAGHSATEVFESTEGLAALFT
;
A
#
# COMPACT_ATOMS: atom_id res chain seq x y z
N MET A 1 48.03 -63.72 12.98
CA MET A 1 47.75 -62.27 13.04
C MET A 1 46.83 -61.95 11.87
N ALA A 2 45.53 -61.90 12.11
CA ALA A 2 44.52 -61.72 11.07
C ALA A 2 44.18 -60.23 10.92
N ALA A 3 44.36 -59.69 9.72
CA ALA A 3 44.05 -58.31 9.38
C ALA A 3 42.56 -58.17 9.01
N GLN A 4 41.84 -57.34 9.77
CA GLN A 4 40.42 -57.08 9.57
C GLN A 4 40.26 -55.90 8.60
N ARG A 5 39.74 -56.16 7.40
CA ARG A 5 39.42 -55.12 6.39
C ARG A 5 38.11 -54.43 6.78
N LEU A 6 38.18 -53.13 7.02
CA LEU A 6 37.01 -52.27 7.27
C LEU A 6 36.43 -51.83 5.92
N LEU A 7 35.22 -52.29 5.59
CA LEU A 7 34.44 -51.77 4.45
C LEU A 7 33.83 -50.41 4.85
N LEU A 8 34.21 -49.34 4.15
CA LEU A 8 33.57 -48.03 4.22
C LEU A 8 32.36 -48.01 3.27
N LEU A 9 31.16 -48.02 3.83
CA LEU A 9 29.90 -47.74 3.12
C LEU A 9 29.67 -46.22 3.11
N PHE A 10 29.77 -45.60 1.93
CA PHE A 10 29.34 -44.23 1.71
C PHE A 10 27.82 -44.18 1.48
N PRO A 11 27.04 -43.37 2.22
CA PRO A 11 25.63 -43.17 1.92
C PRO A 11 25.50 -42.22 0.73
N ILE A 12 24.85 -42.68 -0.34
CA ILE A 12 24.42 -41.84 -1.46
C ILE A 12 23.26 -40.97 -0.95
N LEU A 13 23.52 -39.68 -0.68
CA LEU A 13 22.47 -38.70 -0.46
C LEU A 13 21.78 -38.39 -1.79
N VAL A 14 20.57 -38.92 -1.97
CA VAL A 14 19.67 -38.51 -3.04
C VAL A 14 19.04 -37.18 -2.64
N PHE A 15 19.49 -36.09 -3.27
CA PHE A 15 18.84 -34.78 -3.14
C PHE A 15 17.51 -34.80 -3.90
N PHE A 16 16.40 -34.92 -3.17
CA PHE A 16 15.09 -34.52 -3.68
C PHE A 16 15.02 -33.00 -3.71
N SER A 17 15.28 -32.40 -4.88
CA SER A 17 14.91 -31.01 -5.15
C SER A 17 13.39 -30.91 -5.15
N ALA A 18 12.81 -30.49 -4.02
CA ALA A 18 11.43 -30.04 -3.98
C ALA A 18 11.32 -28.76 -4.81
N LEU A 19 10.89 -28.89 -6.07
CA LEU A 19 10.35 -27.74 -6.79
C LEU A 19 9.11 -27.28 -6.00
N LEU A 20 9.21 -26.12 -5.35
CA LEU A 20 8.02 -25.36 -4.96
C LEU A 20 7.28 -25.01 -6.25
N VAL A 21 6.27 -25.82 -6.59
CA VAL A 21 5.24 -25.40 -7.54
C VAL A 21 4.41 -24.37 -6.79
N ALA A 22 4.67 -23.09 -7.00
CA ALA A 22 3.77 -22.04 -6.57
C ALA A 22 2.41 -22.33 -7.21
N SER A 23 1.40 -22.64 -6.39
CA SER A 23 0.04 -22.80 -6.87
C SER A 23 -0.42 -21.49 -7.51
N LEU A 24 -0.90 -21.55 -8.75
CA LEU A 24 -1.53 -20.40 -9.37
C LEU A 24 -2.70 -19.95 -8.47
N PRO A 25 -2.82 -18.67 -8.12
CA PRO A 25 -3.96 -18.19 -7.35
C PRO A 25 -5.24 -18.53 -8.10
N SER A 26 -6.18 -19.15 -7.40
CA SER A 26 -7.49 -19.50 -7.97
C SER A 26 -8.20 -18.20 -8.38
N PRO A 27 -8.71 -18.08 -9.62
CA PRO A 27 -9.38 -16.86 -10.09
C PRO A 27 -10.62 -16.46 -9.27
N ASN A 28 -11.08 -17.33 -8.36
CA ASN A 28 -12.28 -17.12 -7.54
C ASN A 28 -12.00 -16.65 -6.11
N LYS A 29 -10.74 -16.62 -5.63
CA LYS A 29 -10.44 -16.12 -4.28
C LYS A 29 -10.18 -14.62 -4.34
N ARG A 30 -10.97 -13.87 -3.57
CA ARG A 30 -10.95 -12.40 -3.51
C ARG A 30 -10.59 -11.92 -2.12
N ASP A 31 -10.25 -10.64 -2.00
CA ASP A 31 -10.03 -10.01 -0.71
C ASP A 31 -11.33 -9.86 0.10
N ALA A 32 -11.20 -9.53 1.38
CA ALA A 32 -12.35 -9.43 2.27
C ALA A 32 -13.32 -8.30 1.91
N PHE A 33 -12.90 -7.26 1.18
CA PHE A 33 -13.80 -6.16 0.83
C PHE A 33 -14.75 -6.53 -0.28
N VAL A 34 -14.22 -7.14 -1.35
CA VAL A 34 -15.06 -7.59 -2.46
C VAL A 34 -16.06 -8.63 -1.96
N ASP A 35 -15.63 -9.56 -1.09
CA ASP A 35 -16.52 -10.54 -0.46
C ASP A 35 -17.61 -9.92 0.44
N LEU A 36 -17.39 -8.72 0.99
CA LEU A 36 -18.33 -8.07 1.90
C LEU A 36 -19.28 -7.06 1.23
N ARG A 37 -18.80 -6.33 0.20
CA ARG A 37 -19.55 -5.24 -0.45
C ARG A 37 -19.98 -5.56 -1.88
N GLY A 38 -19.24 -6.41 -2.59
CA GLY A 38 -19.33 -6.49 -4.06
C GLY A 38 -18.77 -5.24 -4.76
N THR A 39 -19.15 -5.04 -6.01
CA THR A 39 -18.64 -3.98 -6.92
C THR A 39 -19.72 -3.01 -7.40
N ASP A 40 -20.95 -3.17 -6.94
CA ASP A 40 -22.08 -2.35 -7.37
C ASP A 40 -21.85 -0.86 -7.05
N GLY A 41 -22.04 -0.02 -8.07
CA GLY A 41 -21.86 1.43 -7.99
C GLY A 41 -20.42 1.92 -8.11
N ASP A 42 -19.46 1.02 -8.38
CA ASP A 42 -18.07 1.42 -8.59
C ASP A 42 -17.82 2.01 -9.99
N THR A 43 -16.90 2.97 -10.08
CA THR A 43 -16.62 3.73 -11.31
C THR A 43 -16.04 2.85 -12.42
N HIS A 44 -16.72 2.75 -13.56
CA HIS A 44 -16.28 2.04 -14.77
C HIS A 44 -15.54 2.98 -15.76
N LEU A 45 -14.49 2.50 -16.42
CA LEU A 45 -13.71 3.30 -17.37
C LEU A 45 -14.11 3.01 -18.81
N THR A 46 -14.52 4.05 -19.53
CA THR A 46 -14.78 3.98 -20.98
C THR A 46 -13.60 4.50 -21.81
N SER A 47 -12.64 5.16 -21.17
CA SER A 47 -11.41 5.67 -21.79
C SER A 47 -10.32 5.85 -20.73
N ILE A 48 -9.10 6.18 -21.15
CA ILE A 48 -7.97 6.57 -20.28
C ILE A 48 -8.11 7.96 -19.64
N GLY A 49 -9.22 8.67 -19.94
CA GLY A 49 -9.45 10.05 -19.51
C GLY A 49 -8.75 11.09 -20.38
N THR A 50 -8.97 12.36 -20.05
CA THR A 50 -8.37 13.49 -20.76
C THR A 50 -6.90 13.63 -20.37
N ARG A 51 -6.02 13.83 -21.37
CA ARG A 51 -4.59 14.08 -21.14
C ARG A 51 -4.38 15.28 -20.21
N PRO A 52 -3.76 15.11 -19.03
CA PRO A 52 -3.49 16.23 -18.14
C PRO A 52 -2.39 17.14 -18.70
N GLY A 53 -2.42 18.41 -18.31
CA GLY A 53 -1.40 19.39 -18.69
C GLY A 53 0.00 18.93 -18.27
N GLY A 54 1.01 19.16 -19.12
CA GLY A 54 2.39 18.78 -18.82
C GLY A 54 2.71 17.27 -18.94
N ALA A 55 1.74 16.44 -19.33
CA ALA A 55 1.91 15.00 -19.49
C ALA A 55 1.76 14.51 -20.95
N PHE A 56 2.14 13.26 -21.17
CA PHE A 56 1.75 12.45 -22.32
C PHE A 56 1.37 11.03 -21.87
N ALA A 57 0.58 10.34 -22.69
CA ALA A 57 0.23 8.94 -22.47
C ALA A 57 1.38 8.03 -22.92
N THR A 58 1.71 7.03 -22.10
CA THR A 58 2.66 5.99 -22.47
C THR A 58 2.27 4.65 -21.84
N ASN A 59 2.94 3.59 -22.26
CA ASN A 59 2.81 2.26 -21.66
C ASN A 59 4.17 1.79 -21.16
N TYR A 60 4.23 1.40 -19.90
CA TYR A 60 5.41 0.73 -19.35
C TYR A 60 5.26 -0.77 -19.52
N ARG A 61 6.21 -1.38 -20.22
CA ARG A 61 6.28 -2.82 -20.37
C ARG A 61 6.76 -3.45 -19.06
N LEU A 62 5.89 -4.23 -18.44
CA LEU A 62 6.15 -5.06 -17.26
C LEU A 62 6.28 -6.52 -17.67
N SER A 63 6.68 -7.40 -16.75
CA SER A 63 6.94 -8.81 -17.07
C SER A 63 5.72 -9.62 -17.53
N LYS A 64 4.50 -9.13 -17.24
CA LYS A 64 3.22 -9.83 -17.54
C LYS A 64 2.24 -9.03 -18.39
N GLY A 65 2.61 -7.84 -18.83
CA GLY A 65 1.75 -6.96 -19.63
C GLY A 65 2.23 -5.51 -19.62
N ASN A 66 1.39 -4.62 -20.11
CA ASN A 66 1.66 -3.19 -20.21
C ASN A 66 0.84 -2.42 -19.18
N LEU A 67 1.51 -1.54 -18.43
CA LEU A 67 0.88 -0.59 -17.54
C LEU A 67 0.69 0.74 -18.26
N PHE A 68 -0.55 1.22 -18.38
CA PHE A 68 -0.81 2.57 -18.86
C PHE A 68 -0.33 3.60 -17.83
N VAL A 69 0.29 4.68 -18.30
CA VAL A 69 0.84 5.74 -17.46
C VAL A 69 0.64 7.11 -18.09
N TRP A 70 0.16 8.08 -17.30
CA TRP A 70 0.39 9.51 -17.56
C TRP A 70 1.77 9.90 -17.06
N GLN A 71 2.65 10.32 -17.97
CA GLN A 71 4.04 10.66 -17.65
C GLN A 71 4.34 12.14 -17.93
N SER A 72 5.10 12.78 -17.05
CA SER A 72 5.55 14.16 -17.24
C SER A 72 6.50 14.33 -18.43
N LYS A 73 6.44 15.51 -19.06
CA LYS A 73 7.37 15.90 -20.13
C LYS A 73 8.78 16.26 -19.64
N THR A 74 8.94 16.48 -18.34
CA THR A 74 10.25 16.70 -17.71
C THR A 74 10.60 15.53 -16.78
N PRO A 75 11.88 15.10 -16.72
CA PRO A 75 12.98 15.55 -17.59
C PRO A 75 12.75 15.13 -19.07
N HIS A 76 13.35 15.86 -20.01
CA HIS A 76 13.22 15.55 -21.45
C HIS A 76 13.79 14.17 -21.81
N ASN A 77 14.88 13.79 -21.14
CA ASN A 77 15.45 12.45 -21.18
C ASN A 77 15.27 11.80 -19.80
N GLU A 78 14.63 10.63 -19.76
CA GLU A 78 14.40 9.88 -18.53
C GLU A 78 15.71 9.54 -17.77
N ALA A 79 16.83 9.39 -18.48
CA ALA A 79 18.13 9.13 -17.86
C ALA A 79 18.64 10.31 -17.01
N ASP A 80 18.08 11.51 -17.21
CA ASP A 80 18.40 12.69 -16.42
C ASP A 80 17.62 12.77 -15.09
N ALA A 81 16.63 11.90 -14.88
CA ALA A 81 15.81 11.92 -13.68
C ALA A 81 16.65 11.77 -12.39
N GLU A 82 16.48 12.71 -11.46
CA GLU A 82 17.11 12.71 -10.13
C GLU A 82 16.14 12.19 -9.06
N ALA A 83 14.85 12.42 -9.26
CA ALA A 83 13.76 11.94 -8.42
C ALA A 83 12.64 11.37 -9.28
N VAL A 84 11.93 10.36 -8.75
CA VAL A 84 10.74 9.79 -9.40
C VAL A 84 9.57 9.84 -8.42
N PHE A 85 8.46 10.42 -8.84
CA PHE A 85 7.19 10.40 -8.10
C PHE A 85 6.18 9.56 -8.86
N ILE A 86 5.58 8.59 -8.17
CA ILE A 86 4.53 7.72 -8.67
C ILE A 86 3.28 8.00 -7.86
N ILE A 87 2.26 8.60 -8.45
CA ILE A 87 0.99 8.89 -7.77
C ILE A 87 -0.14 7.96 -8.23
N LEU A 88 -0.68 7.18 -7.29
CA LEU A 88 -1.79 6.26 -7.55
C LEU A 88 -3.13 6.92 -7.22
N HIS A 89 -4.09 6.72 -8.12
CA HIS A 89 -5.46 7.21 -7.98
C HIS A 89 -6.26 6.50 -6.89
N GLY A 90 -7.39 7.11 -6.51
CA GLY A 90 -8.41 6.53 -5.64
C GLY A 90 -9.34 5.55 -6.34
N VAL A 91 -10.47 5.24 -5.71
CA VAL A 91 -11.50 4.33 -6.23
C VAL A 91 -12.19 4.84 -7.51
N ASP A 92 -12.09 6.13 -7.79
CA ASP A 92 -12.64 6.75 -9.01
C ASP A 92 -11.79 6.50 -10.26
N ARG A 93 -10.59 5.94 -10.09
CA ARG A 93 -9.71 5.53 -11.21
C ARG A 93 -9.41 6.67 -12.21
N ASN A 94 -9.30 7.88 -11.69
CA ASN A 94 -9.05 9.13 -12.40
C ASN A 94 -7.56 9.54 -12.36
N ALA A 95 -6.69 8.71 -12.93
CA ALA A 95 -5.23 8.92 -12.94
C ALA A 95 -4.80 10.29 -13.49
N ASN A 96 -5.55 10.87 -14.43
CA ASN A 96 -5.29 12.20 -14.97
C ASN A 96 -5.45 13.31 -13.89
N THR A 97 -6.45 13.20 -13.02
CA THR A 97 -6.66 14.13 -11.90
C THR A 97 -5.50 14.02 -10.90
N TYR A 98 -5.13 12.79 -10.53
CA TYR A 98 -4.02 12.56 -9.60
C TYR A 98 -2.67 13.02 -10.17
N PHE A 99 -2.42 12.84 -11.48
CA PHE A 99 -1.26 13.45 -12.13
C PHE A 99 -1.29 14.98 -11.97
N THR A 100 -2.44 15.61 -12.23
CA THR A 100 -2.60 17.07 -12.15
C THR A 100 -2.28 17.57 -10.74
N THR A 101 -2.84 16.94 -9.70
CA THR A 101 -2.57 17.28 -8.29
C THR A 101 -1.08 17.15 -7.95
N LEU A 102 -0.43 16.02 -8.30
CA LEU A 102 1.01 15.86 -8.06
C LEU A 102 1.83 16.91 -8.81
N ASN A 103 1.46 17.21 -10.05
CA ASN A 103 2.21 18.15 -10.88
C ASN A 103 2.09 19.58 -10.34
N SER A 104 0.91 20.00 -9.88
CA SER A 104 0.72 21.28 -9.20
C SER A 104 1.54 21.38 -7.92
N ALA A 105 1.45 20.38 -7.03
CA ALA A 105 2.23 20.33 -5.79
C ALA A 105 3.75 20.35 -6.06
N TYR A 106 4.21 19.61 -7.08
CA TYR A 106 5.61 19.62 -7.50
C TYR A 106 6.07 20.98 -8.01
N LEU A 107 5.29 21.64 -8.86
CA LEU A 107 5.66 22.95 -9.40
C LEU A 107 5.79 23.98 -8.27
N ASP A 108 4.84 23.99 -7.34
CA ASP A 108 4.89 24.88 -6.17
C ASP A 108 6.12 24.58 -5.28
N ALA A 109 6.37 23.31 -4.95
CA ALA A 109 7.54 22.91 -4.17
C ALA A 109 8.87 23.25 -4.87
N ARG A 110 8.96 23.04 -6.19
CA ARG A 110 10.12 23.40 -7.00
C ARG A 110 10.37 24.90 -6.97
N ASP A 111 9.33 25.71 -7.19
CA ASP A 111 9.43 27.16 -7.23
C ASP A 111 9.78 27.74 -5.85
N LYS A 112 9.38 27.07 -4.77
CA LYS A 112 9.80 27.33 -3.38
C LYS A 112 11.18 26.78 -3.01
N GLY A 113 11.86 26.05 -3.91
CA GLY A 113 13.22 25.53 -3.69
C GLY A 113 13.31 24.33 -2.75
N TYR A 114 12.24 23.50 -2.64
CA TYR A 114 12.28 22.30 -1.80
C TYR A 114 13.31 21.28 -2.32
N ARG A 115 14.10 20.74 -1.38
CA ARG A 115 15.22 19.84 -1.69
C ARG A 115 14.83 18.61 -2.52
N TYR A 116 13.65 18.02 -2.26
CA TYR A 116 13.21 16.80 -2.96
C TYR A 116 12.26 17.11 -4.13
N ALA A 117 12.25 18.35 -4.63
CA ALA A 117 11.58 18.76 -5.86
C ALA A 117 12.59 19.26 -6.92
N PRO A 118 13.64 18.49 -7.28
CA PRO A 118 14.61 18.93 -8.29
C PRO A 118 13.94 19.15 -9.65
N GLU A 119 14.54 19.98 -10.49
CA GLU A 119 14.04 20.25 -11.85
C GLU A 119 13.88 18.96 -12.67
N ASN A 120 14.85 18.06 -12.56
CA ASN A 120 14.83 16.74 -13.20
C ASN A 120 14.04 15.71 -12.39
N THR A 121 12.81 16.05 -12.01
CA THR A 121 11.89 15.08 -11.40
C THR A 121 11.03 14.44 -12.48
N LEU A 122 10.98 13.11 -12.53
CA LEU A 122 10.03 12.35 -13.32
C LEU A 122 8.76 12.13 -12.49
N ARG A 123 7.59 12.51 -13.01
CA ARG A 123 6.29 12.28 -12.36
C ARG A 123 5.46 11.36 -13.22
N ILE A 124 4.89 10.33 -12.62
CA ILE A 124 4.01 9.39 -13.31
C ILE A 124 2.74 9.12 -12.51
N SER A 125 1.63 8.87 -13.21
CA SER A 125 0.40 8.35 -12.62
C SER A 125 -0.09 7.14 -13.42
N PRO A 126 0.09 5.92 -12.91
CA PRO A 126 -0.43 4.71 -13.55
C PRO A 126 -1.95 4.60 -13.42
N LEU A 127 -2.59 3.95 -14.40
CA LEU A 127 -4.03 3.65 -14.38
C LEU A 127 -4.26 2.14 -14.28
N PHE A 128 -5.08 1.73 -13.31
CA PHE A 128 -5.42 0.34 -13.05
C PHE A 128 -6.84 0.04 -13.54
N PHE A 129 -6.95 -0.92 -14.47
CA PHE A 129 -8.19 -1.25 -15.16
C PHE A 129 -8.88 -2.50 -14.58
N SER A 130 -10.15 -2.65 -14.94
CA SER A 130 -11.00 -3.82 -14.74
C SER A 130 -11.20 -4.54 -16.08
N THR A 131 -10.94 -5.84 -16.08
CA THR A 131 -11.21 -6.75 -17.21
C THR A 131 -12.71 -6.83 -17.49
N GLU A 132 -13.54 -6.93 -16.46
CA GLU A 132 -14.99 -7.07 -16.61
C GLU A 132 -15.68 -5.80 -17.11
N HIS A 133 -15.18 -4.63 -16.70
CA HIS A 133 -15.93 -3.38 -16.85
C HIS A 133 -15.30 -2.34 -17.78
N ASP A 134 -14.03 -2.47 -18.15
CA ASP A 134 -13.32 -1.43 -18.91
C ASP A 134 -12.91 -1.87 -20.31
N ALA A 135 -13.56 -2.89 -20.88
CA ALA A 135 -13.22 -3.42 -22.20
C ALA A 135 -12.99 -2.33 -23.29
N PRO A 136 -13.77 -1.22 -23.34
CA PRO A 136 -13.51 -0.13 -24.31
C PRO A 136 -12.18 0.61 -24.14
N ALA A 137 -11.58 0.60 -22.93
CA ALA A 137 -10.32 1.27 -22.62
C ALA A 137 -9.10 0.34 -22.67
N LEU A 138 -9.31 -0.97 -22.87
CA LEU A 138 -8.26 -1.98 -22.88
C LEU A 138 -7.72 -2.26 -24.29
N ASN A 139 -6.44 -2.62 -24.38
CA ASN A 139 -5.86 -3.28 -25.54
C ASN A 139 -5.32 -4.66 -25.15
N ALA A 140 -4.95 -5.49 -26.13
CA ALA A 140 -4.55 -6.89 -25.94
C ALA A 140 -3.39 -7.12 -24.96
N SER A 141 -2.60 -6.11 -24.60
CA SER A 141 -1.49 -6.22 -23.64
C SER A 141 -1.69 -5.42 -22.35
N THR A 142 -2.75 -4.62 -22.21
CA THR A 142 -2.99 -3.80 -21.01
C THR A 142 -3.19 -4.67 -19.78
N LEU A 143 -2.52 -4.37 -18.68
CA LEU A 143 -2.80 -5.04 -17.41
C LEU A 143 -4.15 -4.58 -16.85
N ALA A 144 -5.02 -5.55 -16.52
CA ALA A 144 -6.27 -5.30 -15.83
C ALA A 144 -6.57 -6.40 -14.80
N TRP A 145 -7.26 -6.03 -13.74
CA TRP A 145 -7.72 -6.91 -12.66
C TRP A 145 -9.17 -7.32 -12.90
N ASN A 146 -9.66 -8.33 -12.19
CA ASN A 146 -11.00 -8.88 -12.48
C ASN A 146 -12.08 -7.80 -12.53
N ASP A 147 -12.19 -7.02 -11.46
CA ASP A 147 -13.18 -5.95 -11.31
C ASP A 147 -12.53 -4.62 -10.87
N ASN A 148 -13.38 -3.63 -10.58
CA ASN A 148 -13.00 -2.27 -10.18
C ASN A 148 -12.13 -2.20 -8.92
N ASN A 149 -12.08 -3.24 -8.08
CA ASN A 149 -11.36 -3.26 -6.81
C ASN A 149 -10.26 -4.32 -6.71
N GLY A 150 -10.16 -5.27 -7.63
CA GLY A 150 -9.16 -6.34 -7.55
C GLY A 150 -7.73 -5.80 -7.39
N TRP A 151 -7.41 -4.68 -8.04
CA TRP A 151 -6.13 -3.99 -7.86
C TRP A 151 -5.91 -3.44 -6.44
N ALA A 152 -6.98 -3.05 -5.74
CA ALA A 152 -6.90 -2.44 -4.42
C ALA A 152 -6.59 -3.46 -3.30
N GLY A 153 -7.03 -4.70 -3.51
CA GLY A 153 -6.72 -5.84 -2.64
C GLY A 153 -5.33 -6.43 -2.86
N GLY A 154 -4.72 -6.18 -4.02
CA GLY A 154 -3.46 -6.81 -4.38
C GLY A 154 -3.60 -8.00 -5.33
N ASP A 155 -4.80 -8.29 -5.83
CA ASP A 155 -5.15 -9.48 -6.62
C ASP A 155 -4.23 -9.65 -7.84
N GLY A 156 -4.17 -10.86 -8.39
CA GLY A 156 -3.52 -11.09 -9.68
C GLY A 156 -4.34 -10.49 -10.83
N SER A 157 -3.66 -9.86 -11.79
CA SER A 157 -4.29 -9.40 -13.03
C SER A 157 -4.92 -10.56 -13.80
N THR A 158 -6.07 -10.32 -14.41
CA THR A 158 -6.79 -11.29 -15.26
C THR A 158 -6.66 -10.96 -16.75
N HIS A 159 -6.17 -9.77 -17.08
CA HIS A 159 -5.83 -9.38 -18.44
C HIS A 159 -4.36 -8.91 -18.54
N PRO A 160 -3.60 -9.34 -19.57
CA PRO A 160 -3.93 -10.41 -20.52
C PRO A 160 -4.20 -11.74 -19.80
N SER A 161 -4.92 -12.66 -20.44
CA SER A 161 -5.22 -13.97 -19.82
C SER A 161 -3.92 -14.68 -19.38
N GLY A 162 -3.92 -15.21 -18.17
CA GLY A 162 -2.75 -15.86 -17.56
C GLY A 162 -1.66 -14.91 -17.03
N SER A 163 -1.88 -13.59 -17.04
CA SER A 163 -0.92 -12.61 -16.54
C SER A 163 -0.66 -12.76 -15.03
N GLY A 164 -1.72 -12.84 -14.21
CA GLY A 164 -1.63 -13.16 -12.78
C GLY A 164 -0.74 -12.21 -11.96
N MET A 165 -0.54 -10.97 -12.42
CA MET A 165 0.37 -10.02 -11.79
C MET A 165 -0.35 -9.27 -10.67
N SER A 166 0.13 -9.43 -9.44
CA SER A 166 -0.31 -8.61 -8.31
C SER A 166 -0.11 -7.12 -8.59
N SER A 167 -1.05 -6.27 -8.16
CA SER A 167 -0.81 -4.82 -8.15
C SER A 167 0.40 -4.43 -7.27
N PHE A 168 0.74 -5.23 -6.26
CA PHE A 168 1.98 -5.05 -5.49
C PHE A 168 3.23 -5.40 -6.30
N THR A 169 3.16 -6.41 -7.18
CA THR A 169 4.25 -6.74 -8.11
C THR A 169 4.46 -5.64 -9.15
N VAL A 170 3.40 -4.93 -9.56
CA VAL A 170 3.53 -3.73 -10.41
C VAL A 170 4.44 -2.69 -9.74
N PHE A 171 4.23 -2.39 -8.45
CA PHE A 171 5.11 -1.47 -7.73
C PHE A 171 6.53 -2.00 -7.55
N ASP A 172 6.72 -3.30 -7.32
CA ASP A 172 8.06 -3.91 -7.30
C ASP A 172 8.81 -3.69 -8.62
N GLU A 173 8.15 -3.87 -9.76
CA GLU A 173 8.77 -3.67 -11.07
C GLU A 173 9.03 -2.20 -11.39
N LEU A 174 8.13 -1.29 -11.01
CA LEU A 174 8.36 0.15 -11.14
C LEU A 174 9.56 0.60 -10.29
N VAL A 175 9.60 0.20 -9.01
CA VAL A 175 10.72 0.51 -8.11
C VAL A 175 12.02 -0.09 -8.66
N THR A 176 11.99 -1.32 -9.15
CA THR A 176 13.16 -1.98 -9.76
C THR A 176 13.64 -1.25 -11.02
N LYS A 177 12.71 -0.87 -11.91
CA LYS A 177 12.99 -0.11 -13.14
C LYS A 177 13.70 1.19 -12.83
N PHE A 178 13.15 2.00 -11.92
CA PHE A 178 13.71 3.31 -11.59
C PHE A 178 14.95 3.25 -10.70
N SER A 179 15.22 2.10 -10.07
CA SER A 179 16.47 1.85 -9.34
C SER A 179 17.59 1.27 -10.23
N ASP A 180 17.35 1.08 -11.53
CA ASP A 180 18.36 0.57 -12.46
C ASP A 180 19.31 1.69 -12.89
N ALA A 181 20.47 1.78 -12.23
CA ALA A 181 21.48 2.80 -12.50
C ALA A 181 22.05 2.76 -13.93
N SER A 182 21.86 1.67 -14.68
CA SER A 182 22.25 1.63 -16.10
C SER A 182 21.31 2.44 -17.00
N LYS A 183 20.06 2.65 -16.57
CA LYS A 183 19.03 3.39 -17.29
C LYS A 183 18.70 4.74 -16.64
N TYR A 184 18.74 4.78 -15.31
CA TYR A 184 18.42 5.93 -14.47
C TYR A 184 19.60 6.28 -13.55
N PRO A 185 20.78 6.64 -14.10
CA PRO A 185 22.01 6.80 -13.32
C PRO A 185 21.96 7.91 -12.27
N LYS A 186 21.06 8.90 -12.44
CA LYS A 186 20.94 10.06 -11.56
C LYS A 186 19.88 9.91 -10.48
N VAL A 187 18.99 8.90 -10.56
CA VAL A 187 17.89 8.74 -9.59
C VAL A 187 18.44 8.47 -8.19
N LYS A 188 18.03 9.30 -7.22
CA LYS A 188 18.38 9.19 -5.79
C LYS A 188 17.17 8.86 -4.92
N SER A 189 15.97 9.15 -5.41
CA SER A 189 14.74 8.96 -4.64
C SER A 189 13.57 8.53 -5.51
N ILE A 190 12.75 7.64 -4.94
CA ILE A 190 11.46 7.23 -5.47
C ILE A 190 10.43 7.51 -4.38
N THR A 191 9.37 8.24 -4.72
CA THR A 191 8.25 8.51 -3.83
C THR A 191 6.99 7.87 -4.41
N LEU A 192 6.38 6.97 -3.65
CA LEU A 192 5.06 6.42 -3.93
C LEU A 192 4.03 7.24 -3.15
N ALA A 193 3.21 8.01 -3.84
CA ALA A 193 2.16 8.83 -3.25
C ALA A 193 0.79 8.29 -3.64
N ALA A 194 -0.19 8.38 -2.74
CA ALA A 194 -1.58 8.06 -3.08
C ALA A 194 -2.55 8.65 -2.06
N HIS A 195 -3.81 8.85 -2.47
CA HIS A 195 -4.90 9.33 -1.60
C HIS A 195 -6.12 8.39 -1.69
N GLY A 196 -6.89 8.30 -0.60
CA GLY A 196 -8.13 7.54 -0.54
C GLY A 196 -7.93 6.05 -0.85
N GLY A 197 -8.58 5.54 -1.91
CA GLY A 197 -8.43 4.15 -2.37
C GLY A 197 -6.98 3.73 -2.63
N GLY A 198 -6.23 4.57 -3.35
CA GLY A 198 -4.83 4.30 -3.66
C GLY A 198 -3.93 4.34 -2.41
N ALA A 199 -4.26 5.18 -1.43
CA ALA A 199 -3.55 5.24 -0.16
C ALA A 199 -3.64 3.91 0.60
N GLN A 200 -4.79 3.22 0.52
CA GLN A 200 -4.95 1.89 1.11
C GLN A 200 -4.01 0.88 0.42
N VAL A 201 -3.83 0.98 -0.90
CA VAL A 201 -2.91 0.11 -1.68
C VAL A 201 -1.46 0.38 -1.34
N ILE A 202 -1.03 1.64 -1.37
CA ILE A 202 0.36 2.01 -1.07
C ILE A 202 0.71 1.69 0.38
N GLN A 203 -0.24 1.83 1.33
CA GLN A 203 -0.04 1.42 2.71
C GLN A 203 0.17 -0.10 2.82
N ARG A 204 -0.66 -0.92 2.16
CA ARG A 204 -0.47 -2.38 2.12
C ARG A 204 0.83 -2.77 1.44
N TYR A 205 1.18 -2.11 0.34
CA TYR A 205 2.44 -2.32 -0.35
C TYR A 205 3.65 -1.97 0.53
N ALA A 206 3.57 -0.91 1.34
CA ALA A 206 4.61 -0.59 2.31
C ALA A 206 4.80 -1.70 3.37
N VAL A 207 3.72 -2.41 3.74
CA VAL A 207 3.82 -3.57 4.65
C VAL A 207 4.44 -4.78 3.93
N LEU A 208 3.89 -5.16 2.78
CA LEU A 208 4.15 -6.44 2.12
C LEU A 208 5.34 -6.41 1.16
N GLY A 209 5.48 -5.31 0.43
CA GLY A 209 6.37 -5.16 -0.72
C GLY A 209 7.85 -5.13 -0.41
N ARG A 210 8.66 -5.13 -1.47
CA ARG A 210 10.12 -5.10 -1.36
C ARG A 210 10.65 -3.69 -1.06
N SER A 211 11.93 -3.60 -0.72
CA SER A 211 12.64 -2.32 -0.62
C SER A 211 13.29 -1.97 -1.97
N ALA A 212 13.57 -0.69 -2.20
CA ALA A 212 14.41 -0.27 -3.32
C ALA A 212 15.84 -0.83 -3.20
N ARG A 213 16.59 -0.81 -4.31
CA ARG A 213 18.01 -1.17 -4.31
C ARG A 213 18.81 -0.18 -3.48
N SER A 214 19.95 -0.64 -2.95
CA SER A 214 20.90 0.23 -2.24
C SER A 214 21.28 1.46 -3.08
N GLY A 215 21.34 2.63 -2.45
CA GLY A 215 21.65 3.90 -3.11
C GLY A 215 20.44 4.69 -3.61
N VAL A 216 19.23 4.10 -3.61
CA VAL A 216 17.99 4.80 -3.93
C VAL A 216 17.06 4.79 -2.71
N SER A 217 16.68 5.98 -2.25
CA SER A 217 15.71 6.13 -1.17
C SER A 217 14.29 5.85 -1.67
N LEU A 218 13.48 5.16 -0.85
CA LEU A 218 12.09 4.86 -1.15
C LEU A 218 11.17 5.41 -0.06
N ARG A 219 10.28 6.30 -0.45
CA ARG A 219 9.31 6.97 0.42
C ARG A 219 7.89 6.56 0.05
N TYR A 220 7.05 6.43 1.07
CA TYR A 220 5.63 6.11 0.93
C TYR A 220 4.83 7.26 1.56
N VAL A 221 3.96 7.90 0.78
CA VAL A 221 3.11 9.02 1.22
C VAL A 221 1.66 8.62 1.01
N VAL A 222 0.90 8.50 2.10
CA VAL A 222 -0.51 8.08 2.03
C VAL A 222 -1.42 9.15 2.63
N GLY A 223 -2.38 9.58 1.83
CA GLY A 223 -3.40 10.57 2.18
C GLY A 223 -4.75 9.92 2.45
N ASP A 224 -5.35 10.16 3.62
CA ASP A 224 -6.71 9.73 3.99
C ASP A 224 -7.14 8.31 3.59
N PRO A 225 -6.33 7.26 3.82
CA PRO A 225 -6.81 5.89 3.61
C PRO A 225 -7.99 5.60 4.55
N SER A 226 -9.08 5.04 4.03
CA SER A 226 -10.22 4.66 4.86
C SER A 226 -9.98 3.37 5.65
N THR A 227 -8.95 2.58 5.29
CA THR A 227 -8.53 1.35 5.97
C THR A 227 -7.03 1.08 5.77
N MET A 228 -6.43 0.40 6.74
CA MET A 228 -5.02 -0.02 6.73
C MET A 228 -4.93 -1.48 7.14
N LEU A 229 -3.82 -2.14 6.80
CA LEU A 229 -3.54 -3.50 7.21
C LEU A 229 -3.06 -3.55 8.67
N TYR A 230 -3.87 -4.14 9.55
CA TYR A 230 -3.48 -4.37 10.94
C TYR A 230 -2.62 -5.63 11.07
N PHE A 231 -1.65 -5.61 11.99
CA PHE A 231 -0.72 -6.73 12.25
C PHE A 231 -1.23 -7.70 13.31
N THR A 232 -2.31 -7.34 13.99
CA THR A 232 -2.92 -8.11 15.08
C THR A 232 -4.44 -8.00 14.98
N ARG A 233 -5.15 -8.73 15.86
CA ARG A 233 -6.61 -8.69 15.93
C ARG A 233 -7.14 -7.47 16.67
N ASP A 234 -6.25 -6.68 17.28
CA ASP A 234 -6.64 -5.50 18.05
C ASP A 234 -7.36 -4.49 17.16
N ARG A 235 -8.51 -4.00 17.62
CA ARG A 235 -9.28 -2.95 16.95
C ARG A 235 -9.53 -1.79 17.92
N PRO A 236 -9.62 -0.55 17.41
CA PRO A 236 -9.85 0.64 18.24
C PRO A 236 -11.26 0.79 18.80
N VAL A 237 -12.23 0.05 18.26
CA VAL A 237 -13.66 0.18 18.56
C VAL A 237 -14.31 -1.21 18.65
N ALA A 238 -15.54 -1.25 19.15
CA ALA A 238 -16.33 -2.47 19.22
C ALA A 238 -16.57 -3.07 17.82
N VAL A 239 -16.45 -4.39 17.71
CA VAL A 239 -16.78 -5.16 16.50
C VAL A 239 -17.51 -6.42 16.94
N ASP A 240 -18.75 -6.57 16.51
CA ASP A 240 -19.46 -7.83 16.65
C ASP A 240 -18.86 -8.87 15.70
N THR A 241 -18.02 -9.75 16.23
CA THR A 241 -17.32 -10.76 15.43
C THR A 241 -18.24 -11.84 14.88
N SER A 242 -19.48 -11.95 15.40
CA SER A 242 -20.47 -12.90 14.88
C SER A 242 -21.08 -12.42 13.57
N SER A 243 -21.46 -11.14 13.49
CA SER A 243 -21.96 -10.51 12.26
C SER A 243 -20.85 -10.01 11.34
N CYS A 244 -19.63 -9.81 11.88
CA CYS A 244 -18.45 -9.40 11.12
C CYS A 244 -17.29 -10.40 11.20
N PRO A 245 -17.45 -11.66 10.75
CA PRO A 245 -16.43 -12.71 10.94
C PRO A 245 -15.13 -12.42 10.18
N ARG A 246 -15.19 -11.63 9.10
CA ARG A 246 -14.07 -11.29 8.21
C ARG A 246 -13.31 -10.03 8.61
N PHE A 247 -13.55 -9.47 9.80
CA PHE A 247 -12.92 -8.21 10.23
C PHE A 247 -11.38 -8.25 10.28
N ASN A 248 -10.81 -9.46 10.36
CA ASN A 248 -9.36 -9.69 10.38
C ASN A 248 -8.83 -10.40 9.14
N ASP A 249 -9.69 -10.66 8.15
CA ASP A 249 -9.29 -11.23 6.88
C ASP A 249 -8.43 -10.25 6.08
N PHE A 250 -7.70 -10.78 5.11
CA PHE A 250 -6.81 -9.99 4.29
C PHE A 250 -7.54 -8.82 3.62
N ARG A 251 -6.79 -7.71 3.55
CA ARG A 251 -7.19 -6.29 3.42
C ARG A 251 -7.25 -5.55 4.76
N TYR A 252 -7.76 -6.17 5.83
CA TYR A 252 -7.87 -5.55 7.18
C TYR A 252 -6.92 -6.16 8.21
N GLY A 253 -6.61 -7.45 8.06
CA GLY A 253 -5.63 -8.18 8.87
C GLY A 253 -4.93 -9.25 8.03
N PHE A 254 -4.36 -10.26 8.67
CA PHE A 254 -3.61 -11.33 7.99
C PHE A 254 -4.34 -12.69 7.94
N SER A 255 -5.59 -12.77 8.43
CA SER A 255 -6.38 -14.00 8.31
C SER A 255 -6.77 -14.26 6.85
N ASN A 256 -6.96 -15.53 6.47
CA ASN A 256 -7.43 -15.93 5.15
C ASN A 256 -6.64 -15.32 3.97
N TYR A 257 -5.33 -15.08 4.15
CA TYR A 257 -4.46 -14.66 3.06
C TYR A 257 -4.36 -15.76 2.01
N TYR A 258 -4.79 -15.49 0.78
CA TYR A 258 -4.78 -16.45 -0.32
C TYR A 258 -3.61 -16.27 -1.29
N GLU A 259 -2.60 -15.49 -0.89
CA GLU A 259 -1.33 -15.28 -1.60
C GLU A 259 -1.45 -14.72 -3.03
N PRO A 260 -2.11 -13.58 -3.25
CA PRO A 260 -1.94 -12.87 -4.52
C PRO A 260 -0.51 -12.29 -4.67
N TYR A 261 0.22 -12.14 -3.56
CA TYR A 261 1.62 -11.71 -3.48
C TYR A 261 2.35 -12.57 -2.43
N GLY A 262 3.66 -12.78 -2.57
CA GLY A 262 4.41 -13.62 -1.61
C GLY A 262 4.74 -12.87 -0.32
N LEU A 263 4.43 -13.43 0.85
CA LEU A 263 4.87 -12.87 2.13
C LEU A 263 6.33 -13.22 2.39
N ALA A 264 7.18 -12.21 2.58
CA ALA A 264 8.60 -12.41 2.80
C ALA A 264 8.98 -12.75 4.26
N ASP A 265 8.05 -12.65 5.21
CA ASP A 265 8.31 -12.79 6.65
C ASP A 265 7.02 -13.04 7.45
N SER A 266 7.18 -13.38 8.73
CA SER A 266 6.16 -13.35 9.77
C SER A 266 5.54 -11.96 9.93
N GLN A 267 4.32 -11.88 10.48
CA GLN A 267 3.64 -10.59 10.74
C GLN A 267 4.47 -9.62 11.59
N ALA A 268 5.19 -10.12 12.61
CA ALA A 268 6.09 -9.31 13.43
C ALA A 268 7.33 -8.82 12.65
N GLY A 269 7.89 -9.66 11.77
CA GLY A 269 8.97 -9.26 10.87
C GLY A 269 8.51 -8.22 9.85
N LEU A 270 7.33 -8.42 9.24
CA LEU A 270 6.67 -7.43 8.36
C LEU A 270 6.48 -6.09 9.09
N PHE A 271 6.02 -6.11 10.35
CA PHE A 271 5.85 -4.91 11.16
C PHE A 271 7.18 -4.18 11.40
N LYS A 272 8.24 -4.90 11.78
CA LYS A 272 9.57 -4.30 12.03
C LYS A 272 10.14 -3.66 10.77
N ARG A 273 10.00 -4.32 9.62
CA ARG A 273 10.39 -3.72 8.34
C ARG A 273 9.55 -2.49 8.04
N TYR A 274 8.23 -2.62 8.16
CA TYR A 274 7.29 -1.54 7.93
C TYR A 274 7.65 -0.32 8.77
N ALA A 275 7.76 -0.46 10.09
CA ALA A 275 8.11 0.60 11.04
C ALA A 275 9.40 1.35 10.69
N GLY A 276 10.38 0.68 10.06
CA GLY A 276 11.64 1.29 9.63
C GLY A 276 11.58 2.05 8.30
N ARG A 277 10.48 2.02 7.54
CA ARG A 277 10.35 2.72 6.25
C ARG A 277 10.08 4.22 6.43
N ASP A 278 10.48 5.03 5.43
CA ASP A 278 10.06 6.44 5.29
C ASP A 278 8.58 6.49 4.86
N MET A 279 7.71 6.25 5.83
CA MET A 279 6.26 6.31 5.68
C MET A 279 5.75 7.65 6.20
N ARG A 280 4.92 8.31 5.40
CA ARG A 280 4.34 9.62 5.71
C ARG A 280 2.84 9.56 5.54
N TYR A 281 2.13 9.78 6.63
CA TYR A 281 0.69 9.91 6.66
C TYR A 281 0.32 11.38 6.54
N ILE A 282 -0.58 11.73 5.63
CA ILE A 282 -1.16 13.07 5.55
C ILE A 282 -2.66 12.94 5.74
N ILE A 283 -3.19 13.49 6.82
CA ILE A 283 -4.58 13.27 7.22
C ILE A 283 -5.32 14.61 7.23
N GLY A 284 -6.33 14.75 6.38
CA GLY A 284 -7.29 15.85 6.43
C GLY A 284 -8.12 15.77 7.72
N LEU A 285 -8.04 16.81 8.54
CA LEU A 285 -8.76 16.83 9.82
C LEU A 285 -10.26 17.00 9.66
N ASP A 286 -10.74 17.41 8.49
CA ASP A 286 -12.16 17.61 8.20
C ASP A 286 -12.73 16.45 7.34
N ASP A 287 -11.96 15.37 7.12
CA ASP A 287 -12.45 14.12 6.50
C ASP A 287 -13.32 13.31 7.48
N GLU A 288 -14.41 13.92 7.91
CA GLU A 288 -15.26 13.40 8.99
C GLU A 288 -16.48 12.61 8.49
N SER A 289 -16.65 12.48 7.16
CA SER A 289 -17.84 11.84 6.60
C SER A 289 -17.99 10.41 7.12
N THR A 290 -19.17 10.12 7.66
CA THR A 290 -19.56 8.83 8.25
C THR A 290 -20.19 7.86 7.25
N THR A 291 -20.33 8.25 5.98
CA THR A 291 -21.02 7.47 4.93
C THR A 291 -20.13 7.13 3.74
N ASN A 292 -19.01 7.84 3.53
CA ASN A 292 -18.06 7.57 2.44
C ASN A 292 -16.78 6.87 2.92
N GLY A 293 -16.05 6.27 1.97
CA GLY A 293 -14.93 5.34 2.22
C GLY A 293 -15.43 3.91 2.45
N ASP A 294 -14.59 3.02 2.96
CA ASP A 294 -14.98 1.63 3.23
C ASP A 294 -16.07 1.53 4.32
N GLN A 295 -17.30 1.22 3.91
CA GLN A 295 -18.44 1.13 4.84
C GLN A 295 -18.70 -0.28 5.34
N THR A 296 -17.88 -1.26 4.96
CA THR A 296 -18.04 -2.62 5.48
C THR A 296 -17.85 -2.63 7.00
N CYS A 297 -18.41 -3.64 7.67
CA CYS A 297 -18.25 -3.81 9.12
C CYS A 297 -16.76 -3.85 9.52
N ALA A 298 -15.91 -4.45 8.68
CA ALA A 298 -14.46 -4.55 8.89
C ALA A 298 -13.78 -3.18 8.75
N GLY A 299 -14.16 -2.41 7.72
CA GLY A 299 -13.68 -1.04 7.52
C GLY A 299 -14.07 -0.10 8.66
N ARG A 300 -15.31 -0.19 9.15
CA ARG A 300 -15.77 0.56 10.34
C ARG A 300 -15.10 0.07 11.63
N GLY A 301 -14.80 -1.21 11.75
CA GLY A 301 -14.04 -1.76 12.87
C GLY A 301 -12.62 -1.19 13.00
N ALA A 302 -12.06 -0.61 11.92
CA ALA A 302 -10.73 -0.01 11.90
C ALA A 302 -10.63 1.41 12.49
N GLY A 303 -11.69 1.94 13.11
CA GLY A 303 -11.68 3.27 13.76
C GLY A 303 -13.01 3.97 13.93
N GLY A 304 -14.13 3.31 13.60
CA GLY A 304 -15.47 3.86 13.73
C GLY A 304 -16.02 4.45 12.43
N ALA A 305 -17.11 5.22 12.57
CA ALA A 305 -17.86 5.78 11.44
C ALA A 305 -17.07 6.89 10.72
N VAL A 306 -16.48 7.81 11.50
CA VAL A 306 -15.71 8.98 11.02
C VAL A 306 -14.46 8.50 10.27
N ARG A 307 -14.27 8.91 9.02
CA ARG A 307 -13.19 8.38 8.17
C ARG A 307 -11.80 8.75 8.68
N ARG A 308 -11.58 10.02 9.05
CA ARG A 308 -10.34 10.52 9.66
C ARG A 308 -9.88 9.65 10.83
N ASP A 309 -10.81 9.30 11.72
CA ASP A 309 -10.50 8.61 12.96
C ASP A 309 -9.89 7.22 12.73
N ARG A 310 -10.17 6.59 11.58
CA ARG A 310 -9.57 5.30 11.20
C ARG A 310 -8.06 5.41 11.00
N SER A 311 -7.60 6.48 10.35
CA SER A 311 -6.18 6.76 10.18
C SER A 311 -5.48 7.16 11.49
N LEU A 312 -6.13 8.02 12.28
CA LEU A 312 -5.59 8.47 13.56
C LEU A 312 -5.54 7.34 14.61
N ALA A 313 -6.54 6.45 14.61
CA ALA A 313 -6.56 5.27 15.47
C ALA A 313 -5.49 4.24 15.06
N TYR A 314 -5.24 4.07 13.76
CA TYR A 314 -4.14 3.22 13.28
C TYR A 314 -2.77 3.79 13.65
N TRP A 315 -2.61 5.12 13.61
CA TRP A 315 -1.38 5.77 14.09
C TRP A 315 -1.12 5.46 15.56
N LYS A 316 -2.14 5.56 16.42
CA LYS A 316 -2.08 5.14 17.83
C LYS A 316 -1.71 3.66 17.93
N TYR A 317 -2.43 2.80 17.20
CA TYR A 317 -2.24 1.35 17.20
C TYR A 317 -0.79 0.93 16.96
N ILE A 318 -0.14 1.40 15.88
CA ILE A 318 1.22 0.96 15.54
C ILE A 318 2.23 1.35 16.63
N HIS A 319 2.06 2.52 17.26
CA HIS A 319 2.97 2.97 18.32
C HIS A 319 2.75 2.21 19.63
N LEU A 320 1.51 1.93 20.01
CA LEU A 320 1.23 1.07 21.15
C LEU A 320 1.75 -0.36 20.92
N LEU A 321 1.57 -0.89 19.72
CA LEU A 321 2.07 -2.21 19.33
C LEU A 321 3.61 -2.27 19.41
N ALA A 322 4.30 -1.24 18.96
CA ALA A 322 5.76 -1.09 19.08
C ALA A 322 6.26 -0.92 20.53
N GLY A 323 5.38 -0.57 21.48
CA GLY A 323 5.70 -0.43 22.90
C GLY A 323 5.96 1.00 23.37
N TYR A 324 5.55 2.01 22.60
CA TYR A 324 5.59 3.39 23.05
C TYR A 324 4.59 3.63 24.19
N ALA A 325 4.88 4.60 25.06
CA ALA A 325 4.03 4.95 26.19
C ALA A 325 2.66 5.44 25.69
N ALA A 326 1.59 4.85 26.22
CA ALA A 326 0.24 5.14 25.75
C ALA A 326 -0.19 6.59 26.01
N SER A 327 0.34 7.23 27.06
CA SER A 327 0.11 8.64 27.37
C SER A 327 0.54 9.60 26.26
N SER A 328 1.49 9.22 25.40
CA SER A 328 1.90 10.03 24.24
C SER A 328 0.86 10.06 23.12
N TYR A 329 -0.18 9.22 23.20
CA TYR A 329 -1.20 9.05 22.15
C TYR A 329 -2.63 9.20 22.68
N ASP A 330 -2.82 9.87 23.83
CA ASP A 330 -4.15 10.06 24.43
C ASP A 330 -5.06 10.96 23.59
N SER A 331 -4.49 11.87 22.78
CA SER A 331 -5.24 12.72 21.85
C SER A 331 -5.73 11.99 20.60
N PHE A 332 -5.28 10.77 20.34
CA PHE A 332 -5.69 9.98 19.18
C PHE A 332 -6.88 9.07 19.52
N PRO A 333 -7.85 8.92 18.60
CA PRO A 333 -9.06 8.13 18.82
C PRO A 333 -8.75 6.64 19.00
N GLY A 334 -9.72 5.92 19.56
CA GLY A 334 -9.67 4.48 19.72
C GLY A 334 -9.13 3.99 21.06
N THR A 335 -9.61 2.83 21.45
CA THR A 335 -9.29 2.09 22.68
C THR A 335 -8.66 0.76 22.30
N PHE A 336 -7.52 0.43 22.91
CA PHE A 336 -6.76 -0.79 22.66
C PHE A 336 -6.41 -1.50 23.99
N PRO A 337 -7.36 -2.21 24.62
CA PRO A 337 -7.17 -2.77 25.97
C PRO A 337 -6.00 -3.75 26.11
N ALA A 338 -5.63 -4.46 25.04
CA ALA A 338 -4.47 -5.35 25.05
C ALA A 338 -3.11 -4.64 24.86
N LEU A 339 -3.12 -3.40 24.40
CA LEU A 339 -1.92 -2.61 24.12
C LEU A 339 -1.71 -1.45 25.11
N ASP A 340 -2.74 -1.04 25.84
CA ASP A 340 -2.71 -0.01 26.88
C ASP A 340 -3.24 -0.57 28.21
N SER A 341 -2.34 -0.85 29.16
CA SER A 341 -2.70 -1.44 30.46
C SER A 341 -3.51 -0.50 31.36
N ARG A 342 -3.68 0.78 31.01
CA ARG A 342 -4.56 1.71 31.73
C ARG A 342 -6.04 1.48 31.41
N GLN A 343 -6.32 0.83 30.28
CA GLN A 343 -7.68 0.61 29.80
C GLN A 343 -8.24 -0.70 30.35
N LYS A 344 -9.52 -0.67 30.73
CA LYS A 344 -10.22 -1.88 31.19
C LYS A 344 -10.47 -2.81 30.00
N ALA A 345 -10.49 -4.12 30.28
CA ALA A 345 -10.93 -5.10 29.30
C ALA A 345 -12.38 -4.82 28.90
N ASP A 346 -12.64 -4.88 27.59
CA ASP A 346 -13.96 -4.76 26.99
C ASP A 346 -14.12 -5.90 25.99
N SER A 347 -15.07 -6.80 26.24
CA SER A 347 -15.29 -7.98 25.40
C SER A 347 -15.87 -7.65 24.02
N SER A 348 -16.41 -6.44 23.84
CA SER A 348 -16.91 -5.97 22.54
C SER A 348 -15.78 -5.50 21.61
N ILE A 349 -14.61 -5.18 22.16
CA ILE A 349 -13.44 -4.73 21.41
C ILE A 349 -12.54 -5.93 21.11
N PRO A 350 -12.33 -6.31 19.84
CA PRO A 350 -11.39 -7.36 19.49
C PRO A 350 -9.98 -7.08 19.99
N THR A 351 -9.35 -8.10 20.58
CA THR A 351 -7.98 -8.03 21.09
C THR A 351 -7.17 -9.27 20.72
N THR A 352 -5.85 -9.12 20.62
CA THR A 352 -4.92 -10.26 20.60
C THR A 352 -4.61 -10.68 22.04
N SER A 353 -5.16 -11.83 22.46
CA SER A 353 -5.06 -12.32 23.84
C SER A 353 -3.68 -12.87 24.23
N ASN A 354 -2.89 -13.33 23.26
CA ASN A 354 -1.59 -13.93 23.53
C ASN A 354 -0.49 -12.85 23.72
N LYS A 355 -0.08 -12.66 24.98
CA LYS A 355 1.00 -11.73 25.35
C LYS A 355 2.34 -12.07 24.69
N ALA A 356 2.65 -13.34 24.48
CA ALA A 356 3.87 -13.74 23.80
C ALA A 356 3.85 -13.29 22.33
N THR A 357 2.71 -13.40 21.64
CA THR A 357 2.53 -12.84 20.29
C THR A 357 2.79 -11.33 20.25
N LEU A 358 2.24 -10.57 21.21
CA LEU A 358 2.43 -9.11 21.27
C LEU A 358 3.88 -8.71 21.57
N SER A 359 4.61 -9.51 22.37
CA SER A 359 6.01 -9.24 22.71
C SER A 359 6.94 -9.21 21.48
N ALA A 360 6.59 -9.95 20.41
CA ALA A 360 7.38 -9.99 19.19
C ALA A 360 7.45 -8.65 18.44
N TYR A 361 6.48 -7.76 18.67
CA TYR A 361 6.38 -6.42 18.05
C TYR A 361 7.02 -5.31 18.88
N LYS A 362 7.23 -5.52 20.18
CA LYS A 362 7.77 -4.52 21.11
C LYS A 362 9.23 -4.17 20.77
N ASN A 363 9.69 -3.04 21.31
CA ASN A 363 11.03 -2.51 21.09
C ASN A 363 11.34 -2.21 19.60
N THR A 364 10.31 -1.89 18.84
CA THR A 364 10.44 -1.53 17.42
C THR A 364 10.44 -0.01 17.30
N LYS A 365 11.51 0.58 16.76
CA LYS A 365 11.57 2.00 16.47
C LYS A 365 10.72 2.32 15.24
N ILE A 366 9.77 3.25 15.37
CA ILE A 366 8.97 3.74 14.26
C ILE A 366 9.61 5.00 13.68
N GLY A 367 9.91 4.97 12.38
CA GLY A 367 10.46 6.09 11.61
C GLY A 367 9.40 6.88 10.83
N HIS A 368 8.13 6.60 11.08
CA HIS A 368 7.01 7.21 10.36
C HIS A 368 6.80 8.66 10.77
N LYS A 369 6.16 9.43 9.87
CA LYS A 369 5.75 10.81 10.14
C LYS A 369 4.25 10.96 9.90
N LEU A 370 3.61 11.76 10.75
CA LEU A 370 2.21 12.16 10.61
C LEU A 370 2.14 13.66 10.34
N TYR A 371 1.37 14.02 9.33
CA TYR A 371 1.04 15.35 8.91
C TYR A 371 -0.48 15.49 9.00
N GLN A 372 -0.97 16.52 9.68
CA GLN A 372 -2.40 16.75 9.88
C GLN A 372 -2.76 18.09 9.23
N VAL A 373 -3.72 18.07 8.30
CA VAL A 373 -4.09 19.24 7.51
C VAL A 373 -5.43 19.76 8.03
N SER A 374 -5.41 20.89 8.73
CA SER A 374 -6.64 21.54 9.20
C SER A 374 -7.43 22.13 8.04
N GLY A 375 -8.76 21.97 8.05
CA GLY A 375 -9.62 22.51 6.99
C GLY A 375 -9.69 21.66 5.72
N ALA A 376 -8.93 20.57 5.63
CA ALA A 376 -8.95 19.67 4.50
C ALA A 376 -9.90 18.49 4.76
N GLY A 377 -10.84 18.29 3.83
CA GLY A 377 -11.71 17.12 3.78
C GLY A 377 -11.05 15.95 3.04
N HIS A 378 -11.87 15.08 2.45
CA HIS A 378 -11.38 13.97 1.61
C HIS A 378 -10.98 14.45 0.21
N SER A 379 -9.96 15.30 0.12
CA SER A 379 -9.54 15.94 -1.12
C SER A 379 -8.04 15.77 -1.31
N ALA A 380 -7.64 15.03 -2.36
CA ALA A 380 -6.24 14.86 -2.71
C ALA A 380 -5.55 16.21 -2.97
N THR A 381 -6.26 17.18 -3.56
CA THR A 381 -5.76 18.53 -3.79
C THR A 381 -5.52 19.28 -2.49
N GLU A 382 -6.52 19.36 -1.60
CA GLU A 382 -6.36 20.05 -0.31
C GLU A 382 -5.24 19.40 0.53
N VAL A 383 -5.14 18.08 0.49
CA VAL A 383 -4.13 17.32 1.22
C VAL A 383 -2.72 17.53 0.66
N PHE A 384 -2.51 17.31 -0.64
CA PHE A 384 -1.15 17.32 -1.22
C PHE A 384 -0.62 18.72 -1.55
N GLU A 385 -1.49 19.70 -1.80
CA GLU A 385 -1.10 21.08 -2.08
C GLU A 385 -1.05 21.96 -0.82
N SER A 386 -1.44 21.43 0.35
CA SER A 386 -1.23 22.09 1.65
C SER A 386 0.26 22.19 2.02
N THR A 387 0.59 23.09 2.96
CA THR A 387 1.96 23.24 3.48
C THR A 387 2.50 21.92 4.03
N GLU A 388 1.68 21.19 4.78
CA GLU A 388 1.99 19.88 5.34
C GLU A 388 2.13 18.81 4.26
N GLY A 389 1.29 18.86 3.22
CA GLY A 389 1.38 17.98 2.05
C GLY A 389 2.68 18.16 1.28
N LEU A 390 3.05 19.40 0.99
CA LEU A 390 4.33 19.73 0.36
C LEU A 390 5.51 19.30 1.23
N ALA A 391 5.43 19.50 2.55
CA ALA A 391 6.46 19.01 3.47
C ALA A 391 6.58 17.48 3.42
N ALA A 392 5.45 16.76 3.48
CA ALA A 392 5.42 15.32 3.40
C ALA A 392 5.98 14.79 2.07
N LEU A 393 5.69 15.43 0.94
CA LEU A 393 6.18 15.01 -0.37
C LEU A 393 7.66 15.38 -0.60
N PHE A 394 8.07 16.61 -0.25
CA PHE A 394 9.28 17.24 -0.80
C PHE A 394 10.37 17.65 0.21
N THR A 395 10.23 17.28 1.50
CA THR A 395 11.30 17.41 2.53
C THR A 395 11.86 16.08 2.97
#